data_AF-S6GS35-F1
#
_entry.id   AF-S6GS35-F1
#
_cell.length_a   1.000
_cell.length_b   1.000
_cell.length_c   1.000
_cell.angle_alpha   90.00
_cell.angle_beta   90.00
_cell.angle_gamma   90.00
#
_symmetry.space_group_name_H-M   'P 1'
#
loop_
_entity.id
_entity.type
_entity.pdbx_description
1 polymer ?
#
loop_
_entity_poly.entity_id
_entity_poly.type
_entity_poly.pdbx_seq_one_letter_code
_entity_poly.pdbx_strand_id
1 'polypeptide(L)' 'MYETLSIKGLHIPVIFITGLPGEPPPISAQAVEPIAFFPKPFPCAPLIACINSVLDNQADTFRA' A
#
# COMPACT_ATOMS: atom_id res chain seq x y z
N MET A 1 2.03 10.87 8.18
CA MET A 1 0.68 10.41 7.77
C MET A 1 0.56 8.90 7.86
N TYR A 2 1.33 8.13 7.10
CA TYR A 2 1.30 6.65 7.14
C TYR A 2 1.62 6.07 8.53
N GLU A 3 2.68 6.55 9.18
CA GLU A 3 3.00 6.17 10.56
C GLU A 3 1.89 6.55 11.54
N THR A 4 1.23 7.69 11.32
CA THR A 4 0.12 8.14 12.15
C THR A 4 -1.08 7.20 12.07
N LEU A 5 -1.35 6.60 10.89
CA LEU A 5 -2.39 5.58 10.73
C LEU A 5 -2.00 4.30 11.47
N SER A 6 -0.72 3.90 11.34
CA SER A 6 -0.18 2.72 12.02
C SER A 6 -0.25 2.85 13.55
N ILE A 7 0.17 3.99 14.10
CA ILE A 7 0.12 4.29 15.55
C ILE A 7 -1.32 4.27 16.07
N LYS A 8 -2.30 4.64 15.24
CA LYS A 8 -3.73 4.60 15.59
C LYS A 8 -4.33 3.20 15.49
N GLY A 9 -3.55 2.17 15.17
CA GLY A 9 -4.03 0.81 14.94
C GLY A 9 -4.92 0.67 13.71
N LEU A 10 -4.88 1.64 12.79
CA LEU A 10 -5.65 1.62 11.56
C LEU A 10 -4.84 0.92 10.47
N HIS A 11 -5.13 -0.37 10.28
CA HIS A 11 -4.48 -1.21 9.27
C HIS A 11 -5.28 -1.19 7.97
N ILE A 12 -5.15 -0.09 7.24
CA ILE A 12 -5.72 0.06 5.90
C ILE A 12 -4.62 -0.35 4.89
N PRO A 13 -4.93 -1.10 3.81
CA PRO A 13 -3.94 -1.39 2.77
C PRO A 13 -3.35 -0.10 2.18
N VAL A 14 -2.02 0.00 2.13
CA VAL A 14 -1.31 1.19 1.66
C VAL A 14 -0.47 0.90 0.43
N ILE A 15 -0.67 1.69 -0.62
CA ILE A 15 0.19 1.72 -1.80
C ILE A 15 0.97 3.03 -1.78
N PHE A 16 2.30 2.95 -1.88
CA PHE A 16 3.13 4.14 -2.05
C PHE A 16 3.33 4.46 -3.53
N ILE A 17 3.08 5.71 -3.90
CA ILE A 17 3.36 6.24 -5.23
C ILE A 17 4.34 7.41 -5.06
N THR A 18 5.55 7.29 -5.60
CA THR A 18 6.63 8.29 -5.41
C THR A 18 7.16 8.81 -6.73
N GLY A 19 7.47 10.11 -6.80
CA GLY A 19 8.24 10.69 -7.91
C GLY A 19 9.72 10.89 -7.57
N LEU A 20 10.13 10.52 -6.35
CA LEU A 20 11.52 10.65 -5.91
C LEU A 20 12.34 9.49 -6.50
N PRO A 21 13.50 9.78 -7.13
CA PRO A 21 14.44 8.74 -7.51
C PRO A 21 15.07 8.16 -6.24
N GLY A 22 15.13 6.83 -6.14
CA GLY A 22 15.77 6.13 -5.03
C GLY A 22 14.86 5.15 -4.31
N GLU A 23 15.37 4.60 -3.21
CA GLU A 23 14.63 3.64 -2.40
C GLU A 23 13.42 4.28 -1.71
N PRO A 24 12.37 3.49 -1.43
CA PRO A 24 11.25 3.96 -0.64
C PRO A 24 11.71 4.54 0.70
N PRO A 25 11.01 5.55 1.24
CA PRO A 25 11.34 6.08 2.56
C PRO A 25 11.31 4.95 3.60
N PRO A 26 12.24 4.96 4.57
CA PRO A 26 12.30 3.93 5.59
C PRO A 26 10.99 3.91 6.37
N ILE A 27 10.41 2.71 6.48
CA ILE A 27 9.18 2.49 7.23
C ILE A 27 9.56 2.07 8.64
N SER A 28 8.94 2.68 9.63
CA SER A 28 9.16 2.29 11.02
C SER A 28 8.82 0.82 11.22
N ALA A 29 9.60 0.11 12.04
CA ALA A 29 9.40 -1.32 12.31
C ALA A 29 8.02 -1.64 12.94
N GLN A 30 7.30 -0.61 13.40
CA GLN A 30 5.97 -0.73 14.00
C GLN A 30 4.83 -0.57 12.98
N ALA A 31 5.13 -0.17 11.74
CA ALA A 31 4.14 0.02 10.70
C ALA A 31 4.00 -1.24 9.82
N VAL A 32 2.77 -1.59 9.47
CA VAL A 32 2.45 -2.75 8.61
C VAL A 32 2.91 -2.50 7.19
N GLU A 33 3.81 -3.32 6.66
CA GLU A 33 4.40 -3.13 5.32
C GLU A 33 3.37 -2.73 4.24
N PRO A 34 3.64 -1.69 3.44
CA PRO A 34 2.81 -1.31 2.31
C PRO A 34 2.72 -2.46 1.31
N ILE A 35 1.55 -2.61 0.72
CA ILE A 35 1.27 -3.70 -0.22
C ILE A 35 1.99 -3.56 -1.56
N ALA A 36 2.41 -2.33 -1.91
CA ALA A 36 3.17 -2.06 -3.13
C ALA A 36 3.83 -0.67 -3.11
N PHE A 37 4.88 -0.52 -3.93
CA PHE A 37 5.56 0.73 -4.22
C PHE A 37 5.62 0.97 -5.75
N PHE A 38 5.19 2.15 -6.19
CA PHE A 38 5.17 2.56 -7.60
C PHE A 38 5.98 3.86 -7.80
N PRO A 39 7.21 3.77 -8.33
CA PRO A 39 7.98 4.96 -8.72
C PRO A 39 7.43 5.54 -10.04
N LYS A 40 7.27 6.86 -10.12
CA LYS A 40 6.81 7.55 -11.33
C LYS A 40 7.98 7.74 -12.31
N PRO A 41 7.74 7.58 -13.63
CA PRO A 41 6.48 7.12 -14.22
C PRO A 41 6.31 5.60 -14.08
N PHE A 42 5.07 5.16 -13.87
CA PHE A 42 4.70 3.75 -13.87
C PHE A 42 3.50 3.52 -14.82
N PRO A 43 3.40 2.33 -15.43
CA PRO A 43 2.21 1.96 -16.20
C PRO A 43 0.98 1.83 -15.29
N CYS A 44 -0.18 2.29 -15.75
CA CYS A 44 -1.42 2.24 -14.96
C CYS A 44 -1.93 0.81 -14.73
N ALA A 45 -1.72 -0.10 -15.68
CA ALA A 45 -2.26 -1.46 -15.59
C ALA A 45 -1.79 -2.22 -14.33
N PRO A 46 -0.49 -2.23 -13.97
CA PRO A 46 -0.02 -2.80 -12.70
C PRO A 46 -0.64 -2.16 -11.44
N LEU A 47 -0.89 -0.86 -11.43
CA LEU A 47 -1.55 -0.20 -10.31
C LEU A 47 -2.99 -0.71 -10.14
N ILE A 48 -3.74 -0.78 -11.25
CA ILE A 48 -5.13 -1.27 -11.24
C ILE A 48 -5.19 -2.73 -10.81
N ALA A 49 -4.28 -3.58 -11.31
CA ALA A 49 -4.20 -4.98 -10.91
C ALA A 49 -3.95 -5.13 -9.39
N CYS A 50 -3.04 -4.33 -8.83
CA CYS A 50 -2.75 -4.31 -7.40
C CYS A 50 -3.97 -3.87 -6.56
N ILE A 51 -4.70 -2.85 -7.01
CA ILE A 51 -5.93 -2.41 -6.33
C ILE A 51 -6.99 -3.52 -6.35
N ASN A 52 -7.24 -4.12 -7.51
CA ASN A 52 -8.25 -5.18 -7.64
C ASN A 52 -7.92 -6.39 -6.77
N SER A 53 -6.66 -6.85 -6.75
CA SER A 53 -6.28 -8.00 -5.93
C SER A 53 -6.55 -7.79 -4.44
N VAL A 54 -6.41 -6.56 -3.95
CA VAL A 54 -6.67 -6.23 -2.54
C VAL A 54 -8.16 -6.20 -2.26
N LEU A 55 -8.94 -5.56 -3.13
CA LEU A 55 -10.39 -5.48 -2.98
C LEU A 55 -11.05 -6.85 -3.03
N ASP A 56 -10.61 -7.72 -3.94
CA ASP A 56 -11.12 -9.08 -4.07
C ASP A 56 -10.80 -9.90 -2.81
N ASN A 57 -9.57 -9.82 -2.29
CA ASN A 57 -9.17 -10.50 -1.06
C ASN A 57 -9.95 -10.00 0.19
N GLN A 58 -10.32 -8.72 0.22
CA GLN A 58 -11.15 -8.19 1.30
C GLN A 58 -12.60 -8.66 1.19
N ALA A 59 -13.14 -8.78 -0.03
CA ALA A 59 -14.49 -9.31 -0.24
C ALA A 59 -14.61 -10.76 0.28
N ASP A 60 -13.57 -11.57 0.15
CA ASP A 60 -13.54 -12.93 0.70
C ASP A 60 -13.47 -12.94 2.24
N THR A 61 -12.78 -11.97 2.84
CA THR A 61 -12.67 -11.84 4.32
C THR A 61 -14.02 -11.51 4.98
N PHE A 62 -14.94 -10.82 4.29
CA PHE A 62 -16.28 -10.51 4.81
C PHE A 62 -17.34 -11.57 4.45
N ARG A 63 -16.99 -12.58 3.65
CA ARG A 63 -17.89 -13.67 3.22
C ARG A 63 -17.66 -14.98 3.97
N ALA A 64 -16.58 -15.08 4.75
CA ALA A 64 -16.29 -16.19 5.66
C ALA A 64 -16.86 -15.93 7.07
#